data_AF-A0A928RPK1-F1
#
_entry.id   AF-A0A928RPK1-F1
#
_cell.length_a   1.000
_cell.length_b   1.000
_cell.length_c   1.000
_cell.angle_alpha   90.00
_cell.angle_beta   90.00
_cell.angle_gamma   90.00
#
_symmetry.space_group_name_H-M   'P 1'
#
loop_
_entity.id
_entity.type
_entity.pdbx_description
1 polymer ?
#
loop_
_entity_poly.entity_id
_entity_poly.type
_entity_poly.pdbx_seq_one_letter_code
_entity_poly.pdbx_strand_id
1 'polypeptide(L)'
;MITTKQRAYLRGLGNALDPVAQIGKEGLTENALTGINLLLEARELVKIKVLKNCDEDTKTLANEIAARLGADIVQVIGYICILYKKSTRKDFKHIQLP
;
A
#
# COMPACT_ATOMS: atom_id res chain seq x y z
N MET A 1 -1.14 -5.48 12.31
CA MET A 1 -2.52 -6.02 12.30
C MET A 1 -3.48 -4.95 12.74
N ILE A 2 -4.14 -4.32 11.77
CA ILE A 2 -5.13 -3.25 11.98
C ILE A 2 -6.52 -3.82 12.33
N THR A 3 -7.28 -3.11 13.17
CA THR A 3 -8.66 -3.52 13.50
C THR A 3 -9.64 -3.23 12.35
N THR A 4 -10.83 -3.82 12.38
CA THR A 4 -11.87 -3.58 11.36
C THR A 4 -12.29 -2.11 11.27
N LYS A 5 -12.38 -1.41 12.40
CA LYS A 5 -12.70 0.04 12.45
C LYS A 5 -11.58 0.87 11.82
N GLN A 6 -10.33 0.57 12.15
CA GLN A 6 -9.15 1.23 11.59
C GLN A 6 -9.04 0.99 10.09
N ARG A 7 -9.32 -0.24 9.63
CA ARG A 7 -9.34 -0.57 8.20
C ARG A 7 -10.39 0.24 7.45
N ALA A 8 -11.60 0.41 8.00
CA ALA A 8 -12.64 1.22 7.37
C ALA A 8 -12.23 2.71 7.28
N TYR A 9 -11.59 3.23 8.31
CA TYR A 9 -11.07 4.60 8.32
C TYR A 9 -9.95 4.80 7.28
N LEU A 10 -8.93 3.92 7.29
CA LEU A 10 -7.83 3.93 6.32
C LEU A 10 -8.33 3.75 4.88
N ARG A 11 -9.41 2.97 4.70
CA ARG A 11 -10.05 2.78 3.40
C ARG A 11 -10.63 4.08 2.87
N GLY A 12 -11.34 4.84 3.72
CA GLY A 12 -11.89 6.15 3.35
C GLY A 12 -10.79 7.11 2.91
N LEU A 13 -9.73 7.20 3.71
CA LEU A 13 -8.55 8.02 3.40
C LEU A 13 -7.88 7.57 2.10
N GLY A 14 -7.59 6.27 1.96
CA GLY A 14 -6.85 5.72 0.83
C GLY A 14 -7.60 5.82 -0.50
N ASN A 15 -8.93 5.79 -0.48
CA ASN A 15 -9.72 5.96 -1.70
C ASN A 15 -9.61 7.37 -2.26
N ALA A 16 -9.55 8.39 -1.41
CA ALA A 16 -9.37 9.79 -1.81
C ALA A 16 -7.94 10.14 -2.25
N LEU A 17 -6.94 9.29 -1.94
CA LEU A 17 -5.56 9.50 -2.37
C LEU A 17 -5.37 9.14 -3.85
N ASP A 18 -4.43 9.82 -4.49
CA ASP A 18 -3.92 9.43 -5.80
C ASP A 18 -2.88 8.30 -5.69
N PRO A 19 -2.79 7.40 -6.69
CA PRO A 19 -1.75 6.39 -6.72
C PRO A 19 -0.37 7.05 -6.84
N VAL A 20 0.50 6.79 -5.87
CA VAL A 20 1.87 7.33 -5.84
C VAL A 20 2.93 6.33 -6.28
N ALA A 21 2.55 5.06 -6.38
CA ALA A 21 3.40 3.98 -6.89
C ALA A 21 2.66 3.22 -7.99
N GLN A 22 3.43 2.64 -8.92
CA GLN A 22 2.91 1.85 -10.01
C GLN A 22 3.73 0.58 -10.22
N ILE A 23 3.05 -0.55 -10.43
CA ILE A 23 3.65 -1.84 -10.77
C ILE A 23 3.45 -2.11 -12.25
N GLY A 24 4.55 -2.36 -12.96
CA GLY A 24 4.57 -2.57 -14.40
C GLY A 24 4.41 -4.02 -14.82
N LYS A 25 4.73 -4.29 -16.09
CA LYS A 25 4.68 -5.63 -16.69
C LYS A 25 5.67 -6.60 -16.04
N GLU A 26 6.81 -6.09 -15.57
CA GLU A 26 7.83 -6.87 -14.87
C GLU A 26 7.39 -7.32 -13.46
N GLY A 27 6.18 -6.95 -13.03
CA GLY A 27 5.64 -7.36 -11.73
C GLY A 27 6.38 -6.70 -10.57
N LEU A 28 6.45 -7.44 -9.45
CA LEU A 28 7.08 -6.97 -8.23
C LEU A 28 8.61 -7.11 -8.29
N THR A 29 9.28 -6.04 -8.70
CA THR A 29 10.76 -5.98 -8.66
C THR A 29 11.27 -5.46 -7.31
N GLU A 30 12.52 -5.79 -6.95
CA GLU A 30 13.17 -5.29 -5.72
C GLU A 30 13.24 -3.75 -5.67
N ASN A 31 13.42 -3.11 -6.82
CA ASN A 31 13.39 -1.64 -6.94
C ASN A 31 12.00 -1.09 -6.63
N ALA A 32 10.94 -1.71 -7.16
CA ALA A 32 9.57 -1.31 -6.85
C ALA A 32 9.27 -1.52 -5.36
N LEU A 33 9.71 -2.64 -4.78
CA LEU A 33 9.52 -2.96 -3.37
C LEU A 33 10.20 -1.94 -2.45
N THR A 34 11.45 -1.57 -2.76
CA THR A 34 12.21 -0.57 -2.02
C THR A 34 11.57 0.81 -2.13
N GLY A 35 11.11 1.20 -3.33
CA GLY A 35 10.38 2.44 -3.55
C GLY A 35 9.07 2.49 -2.77
N ILE A 36 8.30 1.40 -2.77
CA ILE A 36 7.06 1.28 -1.99
C ILE A 36 7.36 1.36 -0.49
N ASN A 37 8.43 0.73 0.00
CA ASN A 37 8.81 0.83 1.41
C ASN A 37 9.11 2.28 1.82
N LEU A 38 9.87 3.00 1.00
CA LEU A 38 10.19 4.41 1.27
C LEU A 38 8.93 5.29 1.27
N LEU A 39 8.00 5.04 0.35
CA LEU A 39 6.72 5.74 0.29
C LEU A 39 5.84 5.42 1.51
N LEU A 40 5.81 4.17 1.94
CA LEU A 40 5.10 3.74 3.13
C LEU A 40 5.70 4.37 4.40
N GLU A 41 7.02 4.47 4.50
CA GLU A 41 7.68 5.16 5.62
C GLU A 41 7.42 6.67 5.62
N ALA A 42 7.25 7.29 4.45
CA ALA A 42 7.01 8.72 4.31
C ALA A 42 5.54 9.12 4.52
N ARG A 43 4.58 8.25 4.18
CA ARG A 43 3.14 8.58 4.12
C ARG A 43 2.24 7.70 4.98
N GLU A 44 2.76 6.57 5.47
CA GLU A 44 2.05 5.45 6.12
C GLU A 44 0.98 4.75 5.28
N LEU A 45 0.27 5.48 4.43
CA LEU A 45 -0.77 4.98 3.56
C LEU A 45 -0.40 5.25 2.10
N VAL A 46 -0.27 4.17 1.34
CA VAL A 46 0.16 4.23 -0.05
C VAL A 46 -0.87 3.53 -0.93
N LYS A 47 -1.27 4.24 -1.99
CA LYS A 47 -2.08 3.71 -3.07
C LYS A 47 -1.17 3.34 -4.24
N ILE A 48 -1.24 2.10 -4.65
CA ILE A 48 -0.40 1.51 -5.70
C ILE A 48 -1.31 1.11 -6.85
N LYS A 49 -0.92 1.48 -8.06
CA LYS A 49 -1.62 1.08 -9.29
C LYS A 49 -0.86 -0.05 -9.97
N VAL A 50 -1.50 -1.18 -10.19
CA VAL A 50 -0.97 -2.25 -11.03
C VAL A 50 -1.35 -1.94 -12.48
N LEU A 51 -0.43 -2.12 -13.42
CA LEU A 51 -0.76 -2.01 -14.83
C LEU A 51 -1.54 -3.23 -15.30
N LYS A 52 -2.50 -3.01 -16.21
CA LYS A 52 -3.35 -4.07 -16.77
C LYS A 52 -2.59 -5.17 -17.53
N ASN A 53 -1.34 -4.87 -17.88
CA ASN A 53 -0.45 -5.77 -18.62
C ASN A 53 0.42 -6.61 -17.69
N CYS A 54 0.18 -6.55 -16.38
CA CYS A 54 0.82 -7.42 -15.41
C CYS A 54 0.11 -8.77 -15.43
N ASP A 55 0.88 -9.85 -15.56
CA ASP A 55 0.34 -11.22 -15.61
C ASP A 55 -0.10 -11.71 -14.22
N GLU A 56 0.31 -11.02 -13.15
CA GLU A 56 -0.04 -11.35 -11.77
C GLU A 56 -1.29 -10.63 -11.28
N ASP A 57 -2.09 -11.34 -10.47
CA ASP A 57 -3.27 -10.76 -9.84
C ASP A 57 -2.87 -9.68 -8.81
N THR A 58 -3.57 -8.55 -8.84
CA THR A 58 -3.30 -7.42 -7.96
C THR A 58 -3.38 -7.80 -6.48
N LYS A 59 -4.23 -8.76 -6.12
CA LYS A 59 -4.34 -9.26 -4.75
C LYS A 59 -3.12 -10.08 -4.35
N THR A 60 -2.59 -10.91 -5.25
CA THR A 60 -1.36 -11.68 -5.02
C THR A 60 -0.18 -10.75 -4.80
N LEU A 61 0.01 -9.77 -5.69
CA LEU A 61 1.03 -8.72 -5.55
C LEU A 61 0.89 -7.96 -4.22
N ALA A 62 -0.33 -7.54 -3.86
CA ALA A 62 -0.56 -6.83 -2.61
C ALA A 62 -0.20 -7.68 -1.38
N ASN A 63 -0.52 -8.98 -1.38
CA ASN A 63 -0.14 -9.91 -0.32
C ASN A 63 1.38 -10.07 -0.23
N GLU A 64 2.07 -10.18 -1.36
CA GLU A 64 3.51 -10.33 -1.38
C GLU A 64 4.22 -9.07 -0.86
N ILE A 65 3.79 -7.88 -1.30
CA ILE A 65 4.31 -6.61 -0.80
C ILE A 65 4.05 -6.49 0.70
N ALA A 66 2.83 -6.82 1.15
CA ALA A 66 2.46 -6.77 2.55
C ALA A 66 3.33 -7.71 3.41
N ALA A 67 3.56 -8.94 2.94
CA ALA A 67 4.40 -9.91 3.63
C ALA A 67 5.87 -9.49 3.70
N ARG A 68 6.43 -8.99 2.59
CA ARG A 68 7.84 -8.57 2.50
C ARG A 68 8.11 -7.27 3.27
N LEU A 69 7.17 -6.32 3.24
CA LEU A 69 7.34 -5.00 3.89
C LEU A 69 6.77 -4.92 5.30
N GLY A 70 6.05 -5.95 5.76
CA GLY A 70 5.33 -5.91 7.04
C GLY A 70 4.20 -4.88 7.03
N ALA A 71 3.55 -4.68 5.89
CA ALA A 71 2.43 -3.77 5.72
C ALA A 71 1.09 -4.51 5.87
N ASP A 72 0.04 -3.79 6.27
CA ASP A 72 -1.33 -4.27 6.33
C ASP A 72 -2.08 -3.87 5.05
N ILE A 73 -2.78 -4.83 4.41
CA ILE A 73 -3.64 -4.54 3.26
C ILE A 73 -4.94 -3.92 3.74
N VAL A 74 -5.22 -2.70 3.26
CA VAL A 74 -6.46 -1.99 3.59
C VAL A 74 -7.58 -2.35 2.63
N GLN A 75 -7.27 -2.29 1.32
CA GLN A 75 -8.22 -2.59 0.26
C GLN A 75 -7.49 -2.94 -1.04
N VAL A 76 -8.12 -3.80 -1.85
CA VAL A 76 -7.75 -4.05 -3.25
C VAL A 76 -9.01 -3.81 -4.09
N ILE A 77 -8.92 -2.97 -5.11
CA ILE A 77 -10.01 -2.62 -6.03
C ILE A 77 -9.48 -2.71 -7.45
N GLY A 78 -9.86 -3.77 -8.18
CA GLY A 78 -9.37 -3.99 -9.55
C GLY A 78 -7.84 -3.98 -9.58
N TYR A 79 -7.28 -3.03 -10.34
CA TYR A 79 -5.83 -2.83 -10.49
C TYR A 79 -5.24 -1.81 -9.51
N ILE A 80 -5.91 -1.53 -8.39
CA ILE A 80 -5.43 -0.61 -7.37
C ILE A 80 -5.39 -1.35 -6.04
N CYS A 81 -4.28 -1.24 -5.32
CA CYS A 81 -4.18 -1.71 -3.94
C CYS A 81 -3.78 -0.56 -3.00
N ILE A 82 -4.31 -0.61 -1.79
CA ILE A 82 -4.05 0.35 -0.73
C ILE A 82 -3.38 -0.42 0.41
N LEU A 83 -2.16 -0.03 0.72
CA LEU A 83 -1.35 -0.60 1.78
C LEU A 83 -1.11 0.43 2.87
N TYR A 84 -1.15 -0.03 4.11
CA TYR A 84 -0.85 0.77 5.28
C TYR A 84 0.31 0.14 6.06
N LYS A 85 1.29 0.95 6.44
CA LYS A 85 2.35 0.58 7.35
C LYS A 85 2.57 1.74 8.29
N LYS A 86 2.43 1.49 9.60
CA LYS A 86 2.78 2.50 10.60
C LYS A 86 4.26 2.81 10.47
N SER A 87 4.59 4.07 10.23
CA SER A 87 5.98 4.48 10.09
C SER A 87 6.61 4.64 11.48
N THR A 88 7.92 4.41 11.56
CA THR A 88 8.72 4.53 12.77
C THR A 88 9.26 5.94 12.97
N ARG A 89 9.11 6.81 11.97
CA ARG A 89 9.58 8.19 11.99
C ARG A 89 8.72 9.03 12.93
N LYS A 90 9.33 9.76 13.85
CA LYS A 90 8.63 10.64 14.80
C LYS A 90 8.34 12.04 14.24
N ASP A 91 8.94 12.36 13.09
CA ASP A 91 8.96 13.72 12.52
C ASP A 91 7.81 14.00 11.53
N PHE A 92 6.82 13.10 11.42
CA PHE A 92 5.66 13.32 10.56
C PHE A 92 4.35 13.05 11.32
N LYS A 93 3.26 13.70 10.86
CA LYS A 93 1.94 13.50 11.43
C LYS A 93 1.44 12.10 11.09
N HIS A 94 1.56 11.19 12.05
CA HIS A 94 0.97 9.85 11.95
C HIS A 94 -0.54 9.94 11.75
N ILE A 95 -1.08 9.00 10.96
CA ILE A 95 -2.51 8.82 10.82
C ILE A 95 -3.09 8.40 12.17
N GLN A 96 -3.91 9.26 12.76
CA GLN A 96 -4.62 8.93 13.99
C GLN A 96 -5.71 7.92 13.67
N LEU A 97 -5.50 6.70 14.14
CA LEU A 97 -6.43 5.60 13.99
C LEU A 97 -7.49 5.68 15.12
N PRO A 98 -8.79 5.77 14.77
CA PRO A 98 -9.88 5.74 15.75
C PRO A 98 -10.18 4.32 16.26
#